data_AF-A0A2D4G281-F1
#
_entry.id   AF-A0A2D4G281-F1
#
_cell.length_a   1.000
_cell.length_b   1.000
_cell.length_c   1.000
_cell.angle_alpha   90.00
_cell.angle_beta   90.00
_cell.angle_gamma   90.00
#
_symmetry.space_group_name_H-M   'P 1'
#
loop_
_entity.id
_entity.type
_entity.pdbx_description
1 polymer ?
#
loop_
_entity_poly.entity_id
_entity_poly.type
_entity_poly.pdbx_seq_one_letter_code
_entity_poly.pdbx_strand_id
1 'polypeptide(L)'
;MSRTEQECRKGTISQYFTTLHCPVCDELTQHGICNKCRSQPQHVIVMLNQEIRELERKHEQITKVCKNCTSCFDRQIPCISLNCPVLFKVSRVSRELSKAPYLRQLLDQF
;
A
#
# COMPACT_ATOMS: atom_id res chain seq x y z
N MET A 1 -36.59 8.16 10.63
CA MET A 1 -35.22 7.62 10.68
C MET A 1 -34.52 8.01 9.38
N SER A 2 -33.83 9.15 9.39
CA SER A 2 -33.24 9.73 8.18
C SER A 2 -31.76 9.41 8.16
N ARG A 3 -31.33 8.55 7.22
CA ARG A 3 -29.93 8.33 6.89
C ARG A 3 -29.43 9.58 6.17
N THR A 4 -28.78 10.47 6.89
CA THR A 4 -27.98 11.54 6.28
C THR A 4 -26.62 10.92 5.99
N GLU A 5 -26.44 10.41 4.76
CA GLU A 5 -25.12 10.14 4.21
C GLU A 5 -24.36 11.46 4.22
N GLN A 6 -23.42 11.54 5.16
CA GLN A 6 -22.54 12.68 5.30
C GLN A 6 -21.62 12.69 4.08
N GLU A 7 -22.05 13.36 3.01
CA GLU A 7 -21.21 13.75 1.89
C GLU A 7 -20.05 14.56 2.47
N CYS A 8 -18.93 13.88 2.73
CA CYS A 8 -17.68 14.50 3.11
C CYS A 8 -17.33 15.49 2.00
N ARG A 9 -17.63 16.78 2.23
CA ARG A 9 -17.35 17.87 1.29
C ARG A 9 -15.93 17.70 0.77
N LYS A 10 -15.82 17.42 -0.52
CA LYS A 10 -14.55 17.20 -1.20
C LYS A 10 -13.79 18.54 -1.29
N GLY A 11 -13.01 18.88 -0.25
CA GLY A 11 -12.28 20.14 -0.11
C GLY A 11 -10.99 20.29 -0.94
N THR A 12 -10.54 19.28 -1.69
CA THR A 12 -9.38 19.41 -2.59
C THR A 12 -9.68 18.84 -3.98
N ILE A 13 -9.12 19.47 -5.02
CA ILE A 13 -9.28 19.06 -6.42
C ILE A 13 -8.95 17.57 -6.60
N SER A 14 -7.92 17.06 -5.91
CA SER A 14 -7.51 15.65 -5.94
C SER A 14 -8.61 14.65 -5.52
N GLN A 15 -9.63 15.07 -4.78
CA GLN A 15 -10.75 14.21 -4.35
C GLN A 15 -11.79 13.98 -5.46
N TYR A 16 -11.69 14.73 -6.56
CA TYR A 16 -12.49 14.53 -7.77
C TYR A 16 -11.77 13.66 -8.81
N PHE A 17 -10.47 13.45 -8.66
CA PHE A 17 -9.64 12.66 -9.58
C PHE A 17 -9.16 11.37 -8.91
N THR A 18 -10.01 10.34 -8.89
CA THR A 18 -9.56 8.99 -8.54
C THR A 18 -8.87 8.39 -9.76
N THR A 19 -7.58 8.63 -9.91
CA THR A 19 -6.76 7.93 -10.92
C THR A 19 -6.30 6.60 -10.34
N LEU A 20 -6.88 5.51 -10.82
CA LEU A 20 -6.37 4.16 -10.53
C LEU A 20 -5.36 3.81 -11.63
N HIS A 21 -4.23 3.26 -11.22
CA HIS A 21 -3.18 2.79 -12.13
C HIS A 21 -3.09 1.27 -12.00
N CYS A 22 -2.89 0.58 -13.12
CA CYS A 22 -2.75 -0.86 -13.11
C CYS A 22 -1.42 -1.23 -12.46
N PRO A 23 -1.39 -2.08 -11.41
CA PRO A 23 -0.16 -2.42 -10.71
C PRO A 23 0.86 -3.23 -11.54
N VAL A 24 0.50 -3.65 -12.75
CA VAL A 24 1.37 -4.46 -13.63
C VAL A 24 1.99 -3.63 -14.76
N CYS A 25 1.22 -2.74 -15.39
CA CYS A 25 1.68 -1.94 -16.54
C CYS A 25 1.66 -0.41 -16.31
N ASP A 26 1.21 0.03 -15.14
CA ASP A 26 1.06 1.44 -14.75
C ASP A 26 0.14 2.28 -15.66
N GLU A 27 -0.64 1.65 -16.54
CA GLU A 27 -1.65 2.34 -17.34
C GLU A 27 -2.82 2.79 -16.45
N LEU A 28 -3.35 4.00 -16.74
CA LEU A 28 -4.59 4.51 -16.16
C LEU A 28 -5.73 3.53 -16.44
N THR A 29 -6.44 3.15 -15.39
CA THR A 29 -7.53 2.19 -15.45
C THR A 29 -8.65 2.64 -14.53
N GLN A 30 -9.90 2.30 -14.86
CA GLN A 30 -11.04 2.45 -13.94
C GLN A 30 -11.35 1.15 -13.18
N HIS A 31 -10.71 0.05 -13.60
CA HIS A 31 -10.79 -1.28 -13.00
C HIS A 31 -9.48 -1.55 -12.26
N GLY A 32 -9.47 -2.34 -11.18
CA GLY A 32 -8.23 -2.59 -10.41
C GLY A 32 -7.05 -3.11 -11.25
N ILE A 33 -7.33 -3.87 -12.31
CA ILE A 33 -6.36 -4.31 -13.32
C ILE A 33 -6.90 -3.98 -14.72
N CYS A 34 -6.04 -3.51 -15.62
CA CYS A 34 -6.45 -3.19 -16.99
C CYS A 34 -6.83 -4.46 -17.78
N ASN A 35 -7.69 -4.31 -18.79
CA ASN A 35 -8.16 -5.44 -19.61
C ASN A 35 -7.02 -6.17 -20.34
N LYS A 36 -5.95 -5.46 -20.69
CA LYS A 36 -4.75 -6.05 -21.32
C LYS A 36 -4.06 -7.04 -20.39
N CYS A 37 -3.74 -6.62 -19.16
CA CYS A 37 -3.12 -7.49 -18.16
C CYS A 37 -4.06 -8.64 -17.76
N ARG A 38 -5.38 -8.41 -17.74
CA ARG A 38 -6.37 -9.45 -17.45
C ARG A 38 -6.33 -10.63 -18.43
N SER A 39 -5.86 -10.42 -19.67
CA SER A 39 -5.69 -11.50 -20.65
C SER A 39 -4.54 -12.47 -20.33
N GLN A 40 -3.63 -12.10 -19.41
CA GLN A 40 -2.48 -12.91 -18.99
C GLN A 40 -2.50 -13.13 -17.47
N PRO A 41 -3.43 -13.95 -16.96
CA PRO A 41 -3.65 -14.11 -15.51
C PRO A 41 -2.40 -14.64 -14.79
N GLN A 42 -1.67 -15.58 -15.39
CA GLN A 42 -0.46 -16.14 -14.79
C GLN A 42 0.62 -15.08 -14.59
N HIS A 43 0.83 -14.19 -15.57
CA HIS A 43 1.80 -13.11 -15.47
C HIS A 43 1.39 -12.09 -14.40
N VAL A 44 0.11 -11.71 -14.36
CA VAL A 44 -0.44 -10.80 -13.35
C VAL A 44 -0.25 -11.35 -11.94
N ILE A 45 -0.55 -12.63 -11.72
CA ILE A 45 -0.40 -13.28 -10.42
C ILE A 45 1.06 -13.20 -9.93
N VAL A 46 2.02 -13.51 -10.80
CA VAL A 46 3.45 -13.45 -10.45
C VAL A 46 3.88 -12.03 -10.12
N MET A 47 3.50 -11.05 -10.96
CA MET A 47 3.85 -9.64 -10.76
C MET A 47 3.26 -9.08 -9.45
N LEU A 48 1.98 -9.34 -9.17
CA LEU A 48 1.33 -8.91 -7.94
C LEU A 48 1.98 -9.55 -6.71
N ASN A 49 2.27 -10.87 -6.76
CA ASN A 49 2.95 -11.56 -5.66
C ASN A 49 4.35 -11.01 -5.43
N GLN A 50 5.08 -10.68 -6.50
CA GLN A 50 6.39 -10.06 -6.39
C GLN A 50 6.29 -8.68 -5.72
N GLU A 51 5.38 -7.83 -6.16
CA GLU A 51 5.17 -6.49 -5.59
C GLU A 51 4.82 -6.57 -4.09
N ILE A 52 3.89 -7.46 -3.70
CA ILE A 52 3.54 -7.69 -2.30
C ILE A 52 4.78 -8.11 -1.49
N ARG A 53 5.56 -9.07 -2.00
CA ARG A 53 6.78 -9.55 -1.33
C ARG A 53 7.82 -8.45 -1.18
N GLU A 54 7.98 -7.59 -2.18
CA GLU A 54 8.91 -6.47 -2.11
C GLU A 54 8.49 -5.42 -1.07
N LEU A 55 7.21 -5.07 -1.02
CA LEU A 55 6.65 -4.17 0.00
C LEU A 55 6.87 -4.74 1.41
N GLU A 56 6.61 -6.03 1.61
CA GLU A 56 6.79 -6.70 2.89
C GLU A 56 8.25 -6.76 3.32
N ARG A 57 9.16 -7.12 2.41
CA ARG A 57 10.60 -7.15 2.68
C ARG A 57 11.13 -5.78 3.06
N LYS A 58 10.74 -4.72 2.35
CA LYS A 58 11.13 -3.33 2.67
C LYS A 58 10.67 -2.96 4.08
N HIS A 59 9.41 -3.30 4.42
CA HIS A 59 8.86 -3.04 5.75
C HIS A 59 9.57 -3.83 6.85
N GLU A 60 9.83 -5.12 6.62
CA GLU A 60 10.53 -5.97 7.56
C GLU A 60 11.96 -5.48 7.82
N GLN A 61 12.69 -5.12 6.75
CA GLN A 61 14.06 -4.62 6.85
C GLN A 61 14.13 -3.36 7.72
N ILE A 62 13.25 -2.38 7.48
CA ILE A 62 13.30 -1.12 8.24
C ILE A 62 12.78 -1.30 9.67
N THR A 63 11.79 -2.18 9.87
CA THR A 63 11.31 -2.56 11.19
C THR A 63 12.42 -3.23 12.00
N LYS A 64 13.22 -4.11 11.38
CA LYS A 64 14.36 -4.76 12.02
C LYS A 64 15.41 -3.76 12.51
N VAL A 65 15.70 -2.72 11.72
CA VAL A 65 16.61 -1.62 12.14
C VAL A 65 16.06 -0.94 13.39
N CYS A 66 14.78 -0.59 13.40
CA CYS A 66 14.16 0.06 14.55
C CYS A 66 14.11 -0.84 15.79
N LYS A 67 13.79 -2.13 15.64
CA LYS A 67 13.81 -3.12 16.74
C LYS A 67 15.19 -3.26 17.37
N ASN A 68 16.24 -3.29 16.54
CA ASN A 68 17.62 -3.32 17.03
C ASN A 68 17.97 -2.02 17.78
N CYS A 69 17.53 -0.86 17.28
CA CYS A 69 17.81 0.44 17.89
C CYS A 69 17.09 0.65 19.23
N THR A 70 15.82 0.25 19.34
CA THR A 70 15.01 0.44 20.55
C THR A 70 15.13 -0.71 21.54
N SER A 71 15.79 -1.81 21.14
CA SER A 71 15.79 -3.09 21.87
C SER A 71 14.38 -3.58 22.25
N CYS A 72 13.36 -3.13 21.50
CA CYS A 72 11.97 -3.47 21.70
C CYS A 72 11.52 -4.38 20.57
N PHE A 73 11.01 -5.56 20.90
CA PHE A 73 10.59 -6.59 19.94
C PHE A 73 9.09 -6.61 19.68
N ASP A 74 8.35 -5.66 20.23
CA ASP A 74 6.91 -5.57 20.10
C ASP A 74 6.48 -5.36 18.63
N ARG A 75 5.20 -5.65 18.33
CA ARG A 75 4.59 -5.43 17.02
C ARG A 75 4.56 -3.95 16.65
N GLN A 76 4.49 -3.06 17.63
CA GLN A 76 4.47 -1.62 17.42
C GLN A 76 5.69 -0.97 18.09
N ILE A 77 6.47 -0.21 17.31
CA ILE A 77 7.64 0.51 17.82
C ILE A 77 7.18 1.92 18.22
N PRO A 78 7.14 2.28 19.53
CA PRO A 78 6.64 3.58 19.99
C PRO A 78 7.67 4.72 19.81
N CYS A 79 8.66 4.56 18.94
CA CYS A 79 9.72 5.55 18.75
C CYS A 79 9.19 6.82 18.09
N ILE A 80 9.40 7.97 18.73
CA ILE A 80 9.00 9.31 18.25
C ILE A 80 10.20 10.27 18.10
N SER A 81 11.42 9.74 18.07
CA SER A 81 12.63 10.55 17.99
C SER A 81 12.71 11.29 16.65
N LEU A 82 12.46 12.60 16.65
CA LEU A 82 12.55 13.44 15.47
C LEU A 82 13.99 13.56 14.92
N ASN A 83 14.98 13.25 15.76
CA ASN A 83 16.39 13.20 15.38
C ASN A 83 16.77 11.87 14.70
N CYS A 84 15.85 10.90 14.62
CA CYS A 84 16.10 9.63 13.97
C CYS A 84 15.82 9.75 12.46
N PRO A 85 16.84 9.57 11.58
CA PRO A 85 16.64 9.62 10.13
C PRO A 85 15.79 8.46 9.59
N VAL A 86 15.54 7.44 10.41
CA VAL A 86 14.75 6.24 10.07
C VAL A 86 13.27 6.44 10.39
N LEU A 87 12.89 7.36 11.29
CA LEU A 87 11.50 7.56 11.73
C LEU A 87 10.56 7.80 10.54
N PHE A 88 10.85 8.82 9.72
CA PHE A 88 10.03 9.15 8.55
C PHE A 88 10.08 8.08 7.47
N LYS A 89 11.20 7.35 7.34
CA LYS A 89 11.33 6.25 6.40
C LYS A 89 10.40 5.09 6.78
N VAL A 90 10.27 4.77 8.07
CA VAL A 90 9.32 3.75 8.56
C VAL A 90 7.89 4.13 8.20
N SER A 91 7.49 5.38 8.47
CA SER A 91 6.14 5.84 8.14
C SER A 91 5.85 5.79 6.63
N ARG A 92 6.84 6.10 5.79
CA ARG A 92 6.73 5.98 4.33
C ARG A 92 6.54 4.53 3.90
N VAL A 93 7.41 3.64 4.34
CA VAL A 93 7.34 2.21 3.98
C VAL A 93 6.06 1.56 4.53
N SER A 94 5.58 1.98 5.70
CA SER A 94 4.30 1.51 6.25
C SER A 94 3.10 1.94 5.40
N ARG A 95 3.09 3.18 4.86
CA ARG A 95 2.09 3.62 3.88
C ARG A 95 2.19 2.90 2.54
N GLU A 96 3.39 2.49 2.13
CA GLU A 96 3.55 1.66 0.94
C GLU A 96 2.98 0.25 1.20
N LEU A 97 3.25 -0.33 2.37
CA LEU A 97 2.71 -1.63 2.78
C LEU A 97 1.17 -1.63 2.87
N SER A 98 0.51 -0.51 3.17
CA SER A 98 -0.95 -0.45 3.20
C SER A 98 -1.60 -0.75 1.83
N LYS A 99 -0.82 -0.74 0.74
CA LYS A 99 -1.26 -1.18 -0.59
C LYS A 99 -1.29 -2.71 -0.72
N ALA A 100 -0.46 -3.44 0.02
CA ALA A 100 -0.37 -4.91 -0.05
C ALA A 100 -1.71 -5.66 0.16
N PRO A 101 -2.57 -5.32 1.15
CA PRO A 101 -3.87 -5.99 1.28
C PRO A 101 -4.79 -5.77 0.09
N TYR A 102 -4.75 -4.59 -0.54
CA TYR A 102 -5.49 -4.32 -1.78
C TYR A 102 -4.98 -5.19 -2.93
N LEU A 103 -3.65 -5.30 -3.10
CA LEU A 103 -3.05 -6.17 -4.12
C LEU A 103 -3.40 -7.66 -3.89
N ARG A 104 -3.47 -8.11 -2.63
CA ARG A 104 -3.94 -9.46 -2.27
C ARG A 104 -5.38 -9.68 -2.66
N GLN A 105 -6.25 -8.71 -2.39
CA GLN A 105 -7.66 -8.80 -2.80
C GLN A 105 -7.81 -8.87 -4.33
N LEU A 106 -6.92 -8.22 -5.09
CA LEU A 106 -6.90 -8.35 -6.55
C LEU A 106 -6.45 -9.75 -7.00
N LEU A 107 -5.53 -10.40 -6.27
CA LEU A 107 -5.11 -11.77 -6.56
C LEU A 107 -6.25 -12.78 -6.40
N ASP A 108 -7.10 -12.63 -5.39
CA ASP A 108 -8.24 -13.53 -5.14
C ASP A 108 -9.34 -13.46 -6.23
N GLN A 109 -9.25 -12.51 -7.16
CA GLN A 109 -10.20 -12.33 -8.27
C GLN A 109 -9.82 -13.10 -9.55
N PHE A 110 -8.70 -13.83 -9.53
CA PHE A 110 -8.17 -14.62 -10.66
C PHE A 110 -8.11 -16.10 -10.31
#